data_AF-A0AAD9ZD36-F1
#
_entry.id   AF-A0AAD9ZD36-F1
#
_cell.length_a   1.000
_cell.length_b   1.000
_cell.length_c   1.000
_cell.angle_alpha   90.00
_cell.angle_beta   90.00
_cell.angle_gamma   90.00
#
_symmetry.space_group_name_H-M   'P 1'
#
loop_
_entity.id
_entity.type
_entity.pdbx_description
1 polymer ?
#
loop_
_entity_poly.entity_id
_entity_poly.type
_entity_poly.pdbx_seq_one_letter_code
_entity_poly.pdbx_strand_id
1 'polypeptide(L)' 'MVLGFPMTIDLGLRVNKLGKSSVAYEVGVFEQGKDDVRAVGGYTHVFVEREKNRPAANGMSDEIRRGLERLLRDGTPKL' A
#
# COMPACT_ATOMS: atom_id res chain seq x y z
N MET A 1 -6.53 21.58 -10.96
CA MET A 1 -5.34 22.05 -10.22
C MET A 1 -4.35 20.90 -10.23
N VAL A 2 -3.23 21.03 -10.95
CA VAL A 2 -2.30 19.94 -11.26
C VAL A 2 -1.07 20.05 -10.35
N LEU A 3 -0.67 18.95 -9.72
CA LEU A 3 0.66 18.83 -9.12
C LEU A 3 1.69 18.80 -10.25
N GLY A 4 2.69 19.67 -10.18
CA GLY A 4 3.69 19.80 -11.23
C GLY A 4 5.07 20.04 -10.65
N PHE A 5 6.10 19.67 -11.41
CA PHE A 5 7.47 20.04 -11.08
C PHE A 5 7.60 21.57 -10.94
N PRO A 6 8.32 22.10 -9.94
CA PRO A 6 9.20 21.44 -8.97
C PRO A 6 8.56 21.21 -7.57
N MET A 7 7.25 21.09 -7.48
CA MET A 7 6.57 20.92 -6.19
C MET A 7 7.01 19.62 -5.51
N THR A 8 7.16 19.68 -4.18
CA THR A 8 7.39 18.49 -3.36
C THR A 8 6.04 17.89 -2.96
N ILE A 9 5.97 16.57 -2.98
CA ILE A 9 4.77 15.80 -2.64
C ILE A 9 5.08 14.89 -1.46
N ASP A 10 4.08 14.69 -0.60
CA ASP A 10 4.11 13.69 0.46
C ASP A 10 3.27 12.47 0.02
N LEU A 11 3.76 11.26 0.34
CA LEU A 11 3.07 10.01 0.04
C LEU A 11 2.67 9.31 1.34
N GLY A 12 1.38 9.09 1.52
CA GLY A 12 0.85 8.28 2.62
C GLY A 12 0.56 6.86 2.13
N LEU A 13 1.21 5.85 2.71
CA LEU A 13 0.96 4.43 2.40
C LEU A 13 0.18 3.77 3.53
N ARG A 14 -0.86 3.01 3.19
CA ARG A 14 -1.55 2.10 4.14
C ARG A 14 -1.84 0.75 3.51
N VAL A 15 -2.01 -0.26 4.36
CA VAL A 15 -2.55 -1.57 3.95
C VAL A 15 -4.06 -1.55 4.21
N ASN A 16 -4.85 -1.75 3.15
CA ASN A 16 -6.31 -1.80 3.24
C ASN A 16 -6.82 -3.24 3.45
N LYS A 17 -6.05 -4.24 3.03
CA LYS A 17 -6.38 -5.65 3.17
C LYS A 17 -5.13 -6.51 3.19
N LEU A 18 -5.01 -7.32 4.23
CA LEU A 18 -3.92 -8.28 4.40
C LEU A 18 -4.46 -9.71 4.28
N GLY A 19 -4.08 -10.40 3.21
CA GLY A 19 -4.39 -11.82 2.99
C GLY A 19 -3.22 -12.74 3.36
N LYS A 20 -3.36 -14.03 3.04
CA LYS A 20 -2.29 -15.03 3.31
C LYS A 20 -1.06 -14.85 2.41
N SER A 21 -1.27 -14.57 1.13
CA SER A 21 -0.21 -14.43 0.12
C SER A 21 -0.36 -13.15 -0.69
N SER A 22 -1.24 -12.25 -0.29
CA SER A 22 -1.48 -11.00 -0.99
C SER A 22 -1.75 -9.86 -0.02
N VAL A 23 -1.32 -8.67 -0.40
CA VAL A 23 -1.57 -7.42 0.32
C VAL A 23 -2.07 -6.40 -0.67
N ALA A 24 -3.18 -5.75 -0.33
CA ALA A 24 -3.66 -4.60 -1.05
C ALA A 24 -3.27 -3.33 -0.28
N TYR A 25 -2.58 -2.46 -1.00
CA TYR A 25 -2.06 -1.20 -0.53
C TYR A 25 -2.87 -0.06 -1.12
N GLU A 26 -2.88 1.03 -0.40
CA GLU A 26 -3.41 2.30 -0.86
C GLU A 26 -2.40 3.40 -0.58
N VAL A 27 -2.21 4.27 -1.56
CA VAL A 27 -1.27 5.39 -1.53
C VAL A 27 -2.04 6.68 -1.76
N GLY A 28 -2.03 7.57 -0.78
CA GLY A 28 -2.46 8.95 -0.93
C GLY A 28 -1.29 9.84 -1.35
N VAL A 29 -1.54 10.74 -2.31
CA VAL A 29 -0.60 11.75 -2.76
C VAL A 29 -1.06 13.11 -2.24
N PHE A 30 -0.17 13.82 -1.55
CA PHE A 30 -0.44 15.10 -0.92
C PHE A 30 0.57 16.13 -1.42
N GLU A 31 0.18 17.39 -1.48
CA GLU A 31 1.13 18.49 -1.67
C GLU A 31 1.82 18.76 -0.33
N GLN A 32 3.14 18.95 -0.31
CA GLN A 32 3.85 19.13 0.96
C GLN A 32 3.25 20.28 1.79
N GLY A 33 2.93 19.99 3.05
CA GLY A 33 2.34 20.96 3.98
C GLY A 33 0.84 21.21 3.79
N LYS A 34 0.15 20.42 2.96
CA LYS A 34 -1.32 20.42 2.85
C LYS A 34 -1.87 19.05 3.16
N ASP A 35 -2.95 19.03 3.94
CA ASP A 35 -3.64 17.79 4.30
C ASP A 35 -4.63 17.31 3.21
N ASP A 36 -4.90 18.15 2.21
CA ASP A 36 -5.79 17.83 1.10
C ASP A 36 -5.16 16.78 0.16
N VAL A 37 -5.85 15.67 -0.03
CA VAL A 37 -5.43 14.64 -0.98
C VAL A 37 -5.55 15.16 -2.42
N ARG A 38 -4.50 14.92 -3.20
CA ARG A 38 -4.43 15.30 -4.61
C ARG A 38 -4.68 14.12 -5.55
N ALA A 39 -4.32 12.92 -5.11
CA ALA A 39 -4.64 11.68 -5.81
C ALA A 39 -4.62 10.51 -4.82
N VAL A 40 -5.43 9.48 -5.08
CA VAL A 40 -5.38 8.20 -4.36
C VAL A 40 -5.16 7.09 -5.39
N GLY A 41 -4.18 6.24 -5.14
CA GLY A 41 -3.89 5.05 -5.93
C GLY A 41 -3.99 3.80 -5.06
N GLY A 42 -4.37 2.68 -5.67
CA GLY A 42 -4.35 1.37 -5.02
C GLY A 42 -3.55 0.38 -5.83
N TYR A 43 -2.82 -0.52 -5.17
CA TYR A 43 -2.16 -1.64 -5.84
C TYR A 43 -2.20 -2.90 -4.97
N THR A 44 -2.24 -4.06 -5.61
CA THR A 44 -2.20 -5.36 -4.92
C THR A 44 -0.88 -6.06 -5.23
N HIS A 45 -0.16 -6.46 -4.19
CA HIS A 45 1.04 -7.27 -4.31
C HIS A 45 0.72 -8.71 -3.92
N VAL A 46 1.10 -9.67 -4.75
CA VAL A 46 0.98 -11.11 -4.47
C VAL A 46 2.37 -11.69 -4.28
N PHE A 47 2.61 -12.30 -3.12
CA PHE A 47 3.86 -12.99 -2.80
C PHE A 47 3.85 -14.39 -3.43
N VAL A 48 4.86 -14.68 -4.25
CA VAL A 48 5.00 -15.93 -5.01
C VAL A 48 6.31 -16.66 -4.68
N GLU A 49 6.30 -17.99 -4.78
CA GLU A 49 7.50 -18.81 -4.79
C GLU A 49 8.28 -18.55 -6.08
N ARG A 50 9.54 -18.11 -5.95
CA ARG A 50 10.40 -17.74 -7.09
C ARG A 50 10.55 -18.86 -8.12
N GLU A 51 10.62 -20.11 -7.67
CA GLU A 51 10.81 -21.26 -8.56
C GLU A 51 9.59 -21.58 -9.42
N LYS A 52 8.38 -21.30 -8.91
CA LYS A 52 7.12 -21.73 -9.55
C LYS A 52 6.29 -20.58 -10.08
N ASN A 53 6.61 -19.33 -9.74
CA ASN A 53 5.80 -18.13 -10.01
C ASN A 53 4.33 -18.29 -9.54
N ARG A 54 4.12 -19.08 -8.49
CA ARG A 54 2.81 -19.34 -7.89
C ARG A 54 2.79 -18.84 -6.45
N PRO A 55 1.63 -18.42 -5.92
CA PRO A 55 1.51 -18.05 -4.52
C PRO A 55 2.03 -19.16 -3.62
N ALA A 56 2.88 -18.82 -2.65
CA ALA A 56 3.46 -19.83 -1.77
C ALA A 56 2.36 -20.57 -1.00
N ALA A 57 2.48 -21.89 -0.88
CA ALA A 57 1.50 -22.69 -0.14
C ALA A 57 1.38 -22.24 1.33
N ASN A 58 2.50 -21.77 1.89
CA ASN A 58 2.59 -21.25 3.26
C ASN A 58 2.33 -19.75 3.37
N GLY A 59 2.12 -19.05 2.25
CA GLY A 59 1.89 -17.61 2.22
C GLY A 59 3.16 -16.76 2.29
N MET A 60 2.99 -15.48 2.59
CA MET A 60 4.12 -14.59 2.89
C MET A 60 4.80 -14.98 4.20
N SER A 61 6.07 -14.61 4.39
CA SER A 61 6.78 -14.88 5.64
C SER A 61 6.13 -14.15 6.82
N ASP A 62 6.22 -14.74 8.02
CA ASP A 62 5.66 -14.12 9.22
C ASP A 62 6.30 -12.76 9.54
N GLU A 63 7.57 -12.58 9.19
CA GLU A 63 8.25 -11.30 9.36
C GLU A 63 7.61 -10.18 8.54
N ILE A 64 7.38 -10.45 7.25
CA ILE A 64 6.72 -9.50 6.34
C ILE A 64 5.30 -9.24 6.83
N ARG A 65 4.57 -10.30 7.17
CA ARG A 65 3.21 -10.19 7.68
C ARG A 65 3.13 -9.27 8.89
N ARG A 66 3.97 -9.50 9.91
CA ARG A 66 4.04 -8.66 11.13
C ARG A 66 4.35 -7.19 10.82
N GLY A 67 5.21 -6.93 9.84
CA GLY A 67 5.50 -5.57 9.38
C GLY A 67 4.26 -4.90 8.78
N LEU A 68 3.56 -5.61 7.90
CA LEU A 68 2.38 -5.11 7.20
C LEU A 68 1.15 -4.96 8.11
N GLU A 69 1.03 -5.77 9.16
CA GLU A 69 0.01 -5.63 10.20
C GLU A 69 0.08 -4.27 10.90
N ARG A 70 1.27 -3.66 11.04
CA ARG A 70 1.41 -2.32 11.63
C ARG A 70 0.87 -1.20 10.74
N LEU A 71 0.79 -1.47 9.43
CA LEU A 71 0.26 -0.56 8.43
C LEU A 71 -1.20 -0.85 8.07
N LEU A 72 -1.77 -1.93 8.64
CA LEU A 72 -3.16 -2.30 8.43
C LEU A 72 -4.06 -1.25 9.09
N ARG A 73 -4.90 -0.61 8.29
CA ARG A 73 -5.89 0.35 8.75
C ARG A 73 -7.24 -0.04 8.18
N ASP A 74 -8.10 -0.56 9.06
CA ASP A 74 -9.50 -0.83 8.72
C ASP A 74 -10.26 0.50 8.63
N GLY A 75 -10.79 0.78 7.45
CA GLY A 75 -11.59 1.96 7.21
C GLY A 75 -11.99 2.06 5.75
N THR A 76 -13.21 2.55 5.51
CA THR A 76 -13.67 3.06 4.22
C THR A 76 -12.59 3.99 3.64
N PRO A 77 -12.38 4.06 2.30
CA PRO A 77 -11.54 5.08 1.69
C PRO A 77 -11.92 6.45 2.26
N LYS A 78 -11.08 6.96 3.16
CA LYS A 78 -11.22 8.23 3.85
C LYS A 78 -9.91 8.95 3.63
N LEU A 79 -9.61 9.20 2.38
CA LEU A 79 -8.69 10.22 1.91
C LEU A 79 -9.48 10.97 0.84
#